data_AF-A0A382KTP3-F1
#
_entry.id   AF-A0A382KTP3-F1
#
_cell.length_a   1.000
_cell.length_b   1.000
_cell.length_c   1.000
_cell.angle_alpha   90.00
_cell.angle_beta   90.00
_cell.angle_gamma   90.00
#
_symmetry.space_group_name_H-M   'P 1'
#
loop_
_entity.id
_entity.type
_entity.pdbx_description
1 polymer ?
#
loop_
_entity_poly.entity_id
_entity_poly.type
_entity_poly.pdbx_seq_one_letter_code
_entity_poly.pdbx_strand_id
1 'polypeptide(L)'
;MTDITFVIPSVLNGGAGEKKINLDADTLNDAFAKISETMGDDFKRKVLNEDGTPRSLINIYINGKNAKFSSGLDTALSDGDEVSILPAVAGGSSGTGEQVSDLSEKELDRYSRQVMLEEIGYQGQLKLKQAKVCVVGVGGLGNPIAIRLAAMGVGKIRIVDRDVIELSNLHRQTMFNEDD
;
A
#
# COMPACT_ATOMS: atom_id res chain seq x y z
N MET A 1 -21.02 -8.88 27.43
CA MET A 1 -21.37 -8.31 26.13
C MET A 1 -21.37 -6.82 26.26
N THR A 2 -20.25 -6.24 25.85
CA THR A 2 -20.04 -4.81 25.64
C THR A 2 -20.46 -4.44 24.22
N ASP A 3 -21.30 -3.41 24.07
CA ASP A 3 -21.72 -2.92 22.77
C ASP A 3 -20.60 -2.04 22.21
N ILE A 4 -20.08 -2.39 21.03
CA ILE A 4 -18.99 -1.67 20.38
C ILE A 4 -19.34 -1.30 18.95
N THR A 5 -18.71 -0.25 18.44
CA THR A 5 -18.80 0.15 17.04
C THR A 5 -17.57 -0.30 16.27
N PHE A 6 -17.72 -1.18 15.28
CA PHE A 6 -16.65 -1.61 14.40
C PHE A 6 -16.66 -0.80 13.09
N VAL A 7 -15.57 -0.09 12.81
CA VAL A 7 -15.43 0.80 11.65
C VAL A 7 -14.56 0.14 10.60
N ILE A 8 -15.13 -0.04 9.41
CA ILE A 8 -14.50 -0.64 8.25
C ILE A 8 -14.29 0.45 7.19
N PRO A 9 -13.05 0.61 6.69
CA PRO A 9 -12.74 1.63 5.70
C PRO A 9 -13.28 1.21 4.33
N SER A 10 -13.51 2.20 3.46
CA SER A 10 -14.10 1.99 2.13
C SER A 10 -13.38 0.92 1.29
N VAL A 11 -12.05 0.83 1.40
CA VAL A 11 -11.20 -0.14 0.70
C VAL A 11 -11.50 -1.60 1.08
N LEU A 12 -12.00 -1.84 2.29
CA LEU A 12 -12.41 -3.17 2.77
C LEU A 12 -13.94 -3.37 2.67
N ASN A 13 -14.68 -2.35 2.23
CA ASN A 13 -16.13 -2.34 2.08
C ASN A 13 -16.57 -2.13 0.61
N GLY A 14 -15.78 -2.63 -0.36
CA GLY A 14 -16.14 -2.56 -1.78
C GLY A 14 -16.28 -1.14 -2.35
N GLY A 15 -15.70 -0.12 -1.71
CA GLY A 15 -15.70 1.27 -2.17
C GLY A 15 -16.93 2.10 -1.78
N ALA A 16 -17.87 1.56 -0.99
CA ALA A 16 -19.13 2.23 -0.64
C ALA A 16 -19.02 3.26 0.52
N GLY A 17 -17.83 3.79 0.78
CA GLY A 17 -17.55 4.63 1.96
C GLY A 17 -17.26 3.82 3.23
N GLU A 18 -16.98 4.54 4.32
CA GLU A 18 -16.80 3.93 5.64
C GLU A 18 -18.10 3.28 6.11
N LYS A 19 -17.98 2.06 6.64
CA LYS A 19 -19.11 1.32 7.20
C LYS A 19 -18.90 1.14 8.69
N LYS A 20 -19.89 1.54 9.47
CA LYS A 20 -19.96 1.34 10.91
C LYS A 20 -20.95 0.24 11.22
N ILE A 21 -20.54 -0.76 11.99
CA ILE A 21 -21.36 -1.90 12.38
C ILE A 21 -21.31 -2.01 13.90
N ASN A 22 -22.48 -1.99 14.54
CA ASN A 22 -22.58 -2.21 15.98
C ASN A 22 -22.60 -3.72 16.24
N LEU A 23 -21.82 -4.17 17.21
CA LEU A 23 -21.73 -5.57 17.58
C LEU A 23 -21.36 -5.72 19.06
N ASP A 24 -21.92 -6.75 19.69
CA ASP A 24 -21.55 -7.11 21.06
C ASP A 24 -20.23 -7.90 21.03
N ALA A 25 -19.15 -7.40 21.63
CA ALA A 25 -17.90 -8.16 21.74
C ALA A 25 -17.10 -7.77 22.98
N ASP A 26 -16.66 -8.78 23.73
CA ASP A 26 -15.93 -8.57 24.99
C ASP A 26 -14.41 -8.43 24.76
N THR A 27 -13.88 -8.93 23.64
CA THR A 27 -12.46 -8.82 23.24
C THR A 27 -12.29 -8.49 21.76
N LEU A 28 -11.10 -8.01 21.38
CA LEU A 28 -10.77 -7.80 19.97
C LEU A 28 -10.93 -9.08 19.14
N ASN A 29 -10.48 -10.23 19.64
CA ASN A 29 -10.62 -11.50 18.92
C ASN A 29 -12.09 -11.85 18.63
N ASP A 30 -12.97 -11.68 19.63
CA ASP A 30 -14.41 -11.88 19.47
C ASP A 30 -15.02 -10.90 18.47
N ALA A 31 -14.60 -9.64 18.49
CA ALA A 31 -15.03 -8.63 17.53
C ALA A 31 -14.63 -9.00 16.09
N PHE A 32 -13.40 -9.48 15.86
CA PHE A 32 -12.92 -9.93 14.55
C PHE A 32 -13.65 -11.17 14.04
N ALA A 33 -14.02 -12.10 14.92
CA ALA A 33 -14.80 -13.27 14.55
C ALA A 33 -16.21 -12.87 14.05
N LYS A 34 -16.94 -12.07 14.85
CA LYS A 34 -18.30 -11.62 14.56
C LYS A 34 -18.39 -10.74 13.31
N ILE A 35 -17.46 -9.81 13.15
CA ILE A 35 -17.44 -8.92 11.97
C ILE A 35 -17.12 -9.71 10.69
N SER A 36 -16.27 -10.75 10.79
CA SER A 36 -15.94 -11.61 9.64
C SER A 36 -17.12 -12.46 9.19
N GLU A 37 -17.95 -12.94 10.12
CA GLU A 37 -19.21 -13.62 9.78
C GLU A 37 -20.20 -12.67 9.09
N THR A 38 -20.29 -11.43 9.58
CA THR A 38 -21.19 -10.41 9.03
C THR A 38 -20.76 -9.94 7.64
N MET A 39 -19.45 -9.85 7.39
CA MET A 39 -18.91 -9.32 6.14
C MET A 39 -18.60 -10.39 5.08
N GLY A 40 -18.57 -11.66 5.49
CA GLY A 40 -18.39 -12.81 4.61
C GLY A 40 -16.94 -13.06 4.19
N ASP A 41 -16.77 -14.04 3.29
CA ASP A 41 -15.47 -14.63 2.98
C ASP A 41 -14.47 -13.67 2.32
N ASP A 42 -14.95 -12.70 1.52
CA ASP A 42 -14.06 -11.73 0.86
C ASP A 42 -13.34 -10.82 1.88
N PHE A 43 -14.08 -10.34 2.89
CA PHE A 43 -13.51 -9.58 3.99
C PHE A 43 -12.54 -10.43 4.79
N LYS A 44 -12.94 -11.66 5.15
CA LYS A 44 -12.12 -12.59 5.91
C LYS A 44 -10.77 -12.83 5.23
N ARG A 45 -10.76 -13.06 3.91
CA ARG A 45 -9.53 -13.25 3.11
C ARG A 45 -8.60 -12.03 3.14
N LYS A 46 -9.15 -10.81 3.14
CA LYS A 46 -8.40 -9.55 3.11
C LYS A 46 -7.87 -9.12 4.48
N VAL A 47 -8.55 -9.50 5.56
CA VAL A 47 -8.28 -8.99 6.90
C VAL A 47 -7.62 -10.02 7.81
N LEU A 48 -7.96 -11.31 7.67
CA LEU A 48 -7.45 -12.39 8.51
C LEU A 48 -6.50 -13.33 7.76
N ASN A 49 -5.61 -13.96 8.52
CA ASN A 49 -4.80 -15.12 8.14
C ASN A 49 -5.63 -16.41 8.25
N GLU A 50 -5.07 -17.53 7.79
CA GLU A 50 -5.74 -18.84 7.89
C GLU A 50 -5.93 -19.31 9.34
N ASP A 51 -5.08 -18.84 10.26
CA ASP A 51 -5.18 -19.12 11.70
C ASP A 51 -6.20 -18.24 12.45
N GLY A 52 -6.89 -17.34 11.72
CA GLY A 52 -7.88 -16.42 12.29
C GLY A 52 -7.29 -15.14 12.89
N THR A 53 -5.96 -14.96 12.90
CA THR A 53 -5.33 -13.72 13.36
C THR A 53 -5.43 -12.63 12.28
N PRO A 54 -5.52 -11.33 12.65
CA PRO A 54 -5.44 -10.27 11.66
C PRO A 54 -4.09 -10.27 10.93
N ARG A 55 -4.14 -10.01 9.62
CA ARG A 55 -2.94 -9.86 8.80
C ARG A 55 -2.09 -8.71 9.34
N SER A 56 -0.77 -8.85 9.26
CA SER A 56 0.20 -7.83 9.71
C SER A 56 0.02 -6.45 9.05
N LEU A 57 -0.64 -6.41 7.89
CA LEU A 57 -0.96 -5.21 7.12
C LEU A 57 -2.21 -4.48 7.61
N ILE A 58 -2.93 -5.01 8.61
CA ILE A 58 -4.11 -4.38 9.22
C ILE A 58 -3.69 -3.69 10.51
N ASN A 59 -3.73 -2.36 10.52
CA ASN A 59 -3.59 -1.57 11.73
C ASN A 59 -4.94 -1.49 12.45
N ILE A 60 -4.93 -1.69 13.76
CA ILE A 60 -6.13 -1.75 14.58
C ILE A 60 -6.06 -0.58 15.57
N TYR A 61 -7.17 0.12 15.72
CA TYR A 61 -7.32 1.27 16.59
C TYR A 61 -8.53 1.07 17.50
N ILE A 62 -8.40 1.42 18.77
CA ILE A 62 -9.50 1.48 19.73
C ILE A 62 -9.62 2.94 20.17
N ASN A 63 -10.77 3.57 19.94
CA ASN A 63 -11.01 4.99 20.24
C ASN A 63 -9.91 5.92 19.67
N GLY A 64 -9.44 5.61 18.46
CA GLY A 64 -8.36 6.35 17.77
C GLY A 64 -6.93 6.07 18.27
N LYS A 65 -6.74 5.21 19.27
CA LYS A 65 -5.41 4.81 19.76
C LYS A 65 -5.00 3.47 19.14
N ASN A 66 -3.77 3.37 18.63
CA ASN A 66 -3.28 2.14 18.01
C ASN A 66 -3.17 1.01 19.05
N ALA A 67 -3.73 -0.14 18.75
CA ALA A 67 -3.83 -1.29 19.64
C ALA A 67 -2.51 -2.08 19.81
N LYS A 68 -1.39 -1.62 19.22
CA LYS A 68 -0.05 -2.23 19.42
C LYS A 68 0.49 -2.14 20.87
N PHE A 69 -0.24 -1.55 21.81
CA PHE A 69 0.18 -1.47 23.21
C PHE A 69 -0.53 -2.53 24.09
N SER A 70 0.30 -3.32 24.77
CA SER A 70 0.09 -4.25 25.90
C SER A 70 -0.50 -5.65 25.70
N SER A 71 -1.63 -5.87 25.01
CA SER A 71 -2.33 -7.20 25.12
C SER A 71 -2.73 -7.86 23.79
N GLY A 72 -2.44 -7.24 22.64
CA GLY A 72 -2.75 -7.82 21.32
C GLY A 72 -4.25 -8.11 21.13
N LEU A 73 -4.59 -9.31 20.66
CA LEU A 73 -5.97 -9.75 20.38
C LEU A 73 -6.81 -10.03 21.63
N ASP A 74 -6.17 -10.21 22.78
CA ASP A 74 -6.84 -10.46 24.05
C ASP A 74 -7.20 -9.16 24.79
N THR A 75 -7.05 -8.02 24.11
CA THR A 75 -7.46 -6.72 24.66
C THR A 75 -8.96 -6.73 24.92
N ALA A 76 -9.33 -6.53 26.19
CA ALA A 76 -10.72 -6.40 26.62
C ALA A 76 -11.30 -5.07 26.13
N LEU A 77 -12.55 -5.12 25.68
CA LEU A 77 -13.28 -3.96 25.19
C LEU A 77 -14.26 -3.47 26.26
N SER A 78 -14.57 -2.17 26.22
CA SER A 78 -15.55 -1.52 27.08
C SER A 78 -16.78 -1.12 26.29
N ASP A 79 -17.89 -0.93 27.00
CA ASP A 79 -19.15 -0.49 26.39
C ASP A 79 -18.98 0.90 25.75
N GLY A 80 -19.38 1.04 24.48
CA GLY A 80 -19.22 2.23 23.68
C GLY A 80 -17.86 2.38 22.98
N ASP A 81 -16.96 1.40 23.05
CA ASP A 81 -15.68 1.45 22.34
C ASP A 81 -15.86 1.47 20.81
N GLU A 82 -15.07 2.30 20.12
CA GLU A 82 -14.97 2.30 18.66
C GLU A 82 -13.70 1.54 18.23
N VAL A 83 -13.86 0.41 17.56
CA VAL A 83 -12.76 -0.37 16.96
C VAL A 83 -12.68 -0.04 15.49
N SER A 84 -11.59 0.58 15.05
CA SER A 84 -11.34 0.91 13.65
C SER A 84 -10.19 0.10 13.10
N ILE A 85 -10.39 -0.48 11.91
CA ILE A 85 -9.32 -1.14 11.16
C ILE A 85 -8.89 -0.25 10.00
N LEU A 86 -7.59 -0.12 9.80
CA LEU A 86 -7.04 0.52 8.64
C LEU A 86 -6.06 -0.45 8.02
N PRO A 87 -6.28 -0.91 6.77
CA PRO A 87 -5.18 -1.54 6.06
C PRO A 87 -4.04 -0.52 5.97
N ALA A 88 -2.81 -0.98 5.81
CA ALA A 88 -1.69 -0.12 5.49
C ALA A 88 -1.96 0.55 4.14
N VAL A 89 -2.70 1.68 4.16
CA VAL A 89 -3.08 2.42 2.96
C VAL A 89 -1.91 3.31 2.64
N ALA A 90 -1.07 2.77 1.78
CA ALA A 90 -0.07 3.53 1.13
C ALA A 90 -0.82 4.42 0.11
N GLY A 91 -1.05 5.71 0.43
CA GLY A 91 -1.73 6.65 -0.48
C GLY A 91 -1.22 6.59 -1.93
N GLY A 92 -2.14 6.34 -2.86
CA GLY A 92 -1.96 6.29 -4.31
C GLY A 92 -3.28 6.62 -4.97
N SER A 93 -3.27 7.39 -6.06
CA SER A 93 -4.48 7.78 -6.77
C SER A 93 -5.16 6.52 -7.34
N SER A 94 -6.37 6.22 -6.87
CA SER A 94 -7.33 5.30 -7.53
C SER A 94 -7.93 5.91 -8.81
N GLY A 95 -7.17 6.75 -9.51
CA GLY A 95 -7.56 7.41 -10.73
C GLY A 95 -7.25 6.55 -11.95
N THR A 96 -8.28 6.29 -12.75
CA THR A 96 -8.29 5.62 -14.06
C THR A 96 -8.22 4.10 -14.04
N GLY A 97 -9.34 3.44 -13.73
CA GLY A 97 -9.93 2.27 -14.45
C GLY A 97 -9.11 1.03 -14.85
N GLU A 98 -7.80 1.02 -14.70
CA GLU A 98 -6.93 -0.12 -14.92
C GLU A 98 -6.65 -0.76 -13.56
N GLN A 99 -7.07 -2.01 -13.39
CA GLN A 99 -6.63 -2.85 -12.28
C GLN A 99 -5.11 -2.95 -12.37
N VAL A 100 -4.38 -2.25 -11.51
CA VAL A 100 -2.94 -2.44 -11.43
C VAL A 100 -2.71 -3.80 -10.81
N SER A 101 -2.29 -4.74 -11.66
CA SER A 101 -1.87 -6.08 -11.28
C SER A 101 -0.79 -6.01 -10.20
N ASP A 102 -0.84 -6.96 -9.29
CA ASP A 102 0.16 -7.21 -8.25
C ASP A 102 1.61 -7.24 -8.78
N LEU A 103 2.61 -7.22 -7.90
CA LEU A 103 4.00 -7.41 -8.35
C LEU A 103 4.14 -8.82 -8.95
N SER A 104 4.63 -8.92 -10.18
CA SER A 104 4.95 -10.22 -10.78
C SER A 104 6.12 -10.88 -10.06
N GLU A 105 6.28 -12.20 -10.19
CA GLU A 105 7.42 -12.92 -9.59
C GLU A 105 8.77 -12.31 -9.98
N LYS A 106 8.91 -11.86 -11.24
CA LYS A 106 10.12 -11.20 -11.72
C LYS A 106 10.36 -9.84 -11.05
N GLU A 107 9.30 -9.09 -10.78
CA GLU A 107 9.40 -7.80 -10.07
C GLU A 107 9.72 -8.03 -8.58
N LEU A 108 9.14 -9.05 -7.97
CA LEU A 108 9.44 -9.45 -6.60
C LEU A 108 10.92 -9.84 -6.44
N ASP A 109 11.46 -10.60 -7.38
CA ASP A 109 12.88 -10.96 -7.39
C ASP A 109 13.76 -9.72 -7.61
N ARG A 110 13.45 -8.91 -8.63
CA ARG A 110 14.20 -7.69 -8.99
C ARG A 110 14.23 -6.66 -7.86
N TYR A 111 13.11 -6.46 -7.17
CA TYR A 111 12.96 -5.45 -6.11
C TYR A 111 13.02 -6.05 -4.70
N SER A 112 13.41 -7.31 -4.56
CA SER A 112 13.48 -8.04 -3.29
C SER A 112 14.14 -7.23 -2.17
N ARG A 113 15.30 -6.62 -2.45
CA ARG A 113 16.01 -5.78 -1.48
C ARG A 113 15.22 -4.53 -1.05
N GLN A 114 14.49 -3.91 -1.97
CA GLN A 114 13.68 -2.72 -1.70
C GLN A 114 12.44 -3.08 -0.88
N VAL A 115 11.81 -4.21 -1.21
CA VAL A 115 10.65 -4.76 -0.50
C VAL A 115 10.98 -5.14 0.94
N MET A 116 12.23 -5.49 1.24
CA MET A 116 12.69 -5.83 2.61
C MET A 116 12.98 -4.61 3.49
N LEU A 117 13.08 -3.40 2.93
CA LEU A 117 13.29 -2.17 3.70
C LEU A 117 11.98 -1.75 4.37
N GLU A 118 12.03 -1.43 5.67
CA GLU A 118 10.85 -1.06 6.45
C GLU A 118 10.17 0.19 5.88
N GLU A 119 10.95 1.14 5.35
CA GLU A 119 10.47 2.41 4.82
C GLU A 119 9.78 2.28 3.44
N ILE A 120 10.07 1.21 2.69
CA ILE A 120 9.47 0.96 1.37
C ILE A 120 8.45 -0.17 1.49
N GLY A 121 8.89 -1.38 1.86
CA GLY A 121 8.05 -2.55 1.94
C GLY A 121 7.47 -2.98 0.58
N TYR A 122 6.68 -4.05 0.60
CA TYR A 122 5.92 -4.50 -0.58
C TYR A 122 5.00 -3.39 -1.12
N GLN A 123 4.32 -2.68 -0.21
CA GLN A 123 3.34 -1.66 -0.56
C GLN A 123 4.00 -0.42 -1.18
N GLY A 124 5.17 0.02 -0.68
CA GLY A 124 5.94 1.10 -1.30
C GLY A 124 6.42 0.74 -2.69
N GLN A 125 6.80 -0.52 -2.93
CA GLN A 125 7.16 -0.97 -4.26
C GLN A 125 5.96 -0.99 -5.22
N LEU A 126 4.80 -1.46 -4.74
CA LEU A 126 3.56 -1.44 -5.53
C LEU A 126 3.15 0.00 -5.87
N LYS A 127 3.34 0.96 -4.96
CA LYS A 127 3.14 2.39 -5.24
C LYS A 127 4.07 2.92 -6.31
N LEU A 128 5.36 2.58 -6.27
CA LEU A 128 6.31 2.97 -7.30
C LEU A 128 5.84 2.42 -8.66
N LYS A 129 5.44 1.15 -8.72
CA LYS A 129 4.84 0.56 -9.93
C LYS A 129 3.59 1.31 -10.41
N GLN A 130 2.76 1.82 -9.50
CA GLN A 130 1.57 2.61 -9.85
C GLN A 130 1.88 4.07 -10.23
N ALA A 131 3.06 4.56 -9.88
CA ALA A 131 3.41 5.96 -10.06
C ALA A 131 3.59 6.31 -11.55
N LYS A 132 3.14 7.51 -11.89
CA LYS A 132 3.30 8.13 -13.21
C LYS A 132 4.13 9.40 -13.02
N VAL A 133 5.32 9.44 -13.62
CA VAL A 133 6.25 10.57 -13.53
C VAL A 133 6.48 11.16 -14.91
N CYS A 134 6.47 12.49 -15.02
CA CYS A 134 6.82 13.21 -16.24
C CYS A 134 8.16 13.92 -16.02
N VAL A 135 9.19 13.54 -16.77
CA VAL A 135 10.51 14.17 -16.78
C VAL A 135 10.58 15.09 -17.98
N VAL A 136 10.77 16.39 -17.73
CA VAL A 136 10.91 17.42 -18.78
C VAL A 136 12.39 17.83 -18.83
N GLY A 137 13.05 17.53 -19.94
CA GLY A 137 14.49 17.63 -20.14
C GLY A 137 15.26 16.44 -19.57
N VAL A 138 16.00 15.73 -20.42
CA VAL A 138 16.86 14.57 -20.12
C VAL A 138 18.32 14.88 -20.51
N GLY A 139 18.70 16.14 -20.27
CA GLY A 139 20.07 16.64 -20.27
C GLY A 139 20.91 16.08 -19.10
N GLY A 140 21.89 16.86 -18.64
CA GLY A 140 22.84 16.41 -17.61
C GLY A 140 22.23 15.95 -16.28
N LEU A 141 21.07 16.49 -15.89
CA LEU A 141 20.37 16.11 -14.65
C LEU A 141 19.24 15.11 -14.91
N GLY A 142 18.48 15.33 -15.98
CA GLY A 142 17.33 14.48 -16.28
C GLY A 142 17.76 13.06 -16.67
N ASN A 143 18.93 12.90 -17.29
CA ASN A 143 19.47 11.59 -17.65
C ASN A 143 19.65 10.67 -16.43
N PRO A 144 20.44 11.02 -15.39
CA PRO A 144 20.54 10.17 -14.21
C PRO A 144 19.22 10.02 -13.45
N ILE A 145 18.36 11.06 -13.43
CA ILE A 145 17.04 10.98 -12.77
C ILE A 145 16.15 9.93 -13.44
N ALA A 146 16.07 9.94 -14.77
CA ALA A 146 15.24 8.99 -15.51
C ALA A 146 15.72 7.54 -15.34
N ILE A 147 17.05 7.31 -15.34
CA ILE A 147 17.63 6.00 -15.02
C ILE A 147 17.20 5.56 -13.63
N ARG A 148 17.31 6.44 -12.63
CA ARG A 148 17.00 6.12 -11.23
C ARG A 148 15.52 5.83 -11.02
N LEU A 149 14.63 6.62 -11.61
CA LEU A 149 13.18 6.38 -11.56
C LEU A 149 12.83 5.00 -12.16
N ALA A 150 13.44 4.64 -13.29
CA ALA A 150 13.23 3.33 -13.90
C ALA A 150 13.79 2.20 -13.01
N ALA A 151 14.97 2.38 -12.42
CA ALA A 151 15.60 1.40 -11.53
C ALA A 151 14.84 1.20 -10.21
N MET A 152 14.19 2.25 -9.70
CA MET A 152 13.29 2.18 -8.54
C MET A 152 11.97 1.45 -8.85
N GLY A 153 11.66 1.22 -10.12
CA GLY A 153 10.43 0.55 -10.52
C GLY A 153 9.23 1.47 -10.67
N VAL A 154 9.44 2.74 -11.03
CA VAL A 154 8.35 3.64 -11.44
C VAL A 154 7.67 3.07 -12.69
N GLY A 155 6.37 2.76 -12.62
CA GLY A 155 5.72 2.00 -13.70
C GLY A 155 5.49 2.79 -14.98
N LYS A 156 5.30 4.12 -14.90
CA LYS A 156 5.19 4.96 -16.10
C LYS A 156 6.04 6.21 -15.99
N ILE A 157 7.05 6.30 -16.84
CA ILE A 157 7.89 7.49 -16.99
C ILE A 157 7.63 8.08 -18.37
N ARG A 158 7.06 9.28 -18.40
CA ARG A 158 6.96 10.09 -19.61
C ARG A 158 8.17 10.99 -19.70
N ILE A 159 8.91 10.89 -20.80
CA ILE A 159 10.04 11.76 -21.09
C ILE A 159 9.61 12.79 -22.14
N VAL A 160 9.92 14.05 -21.88
CA VAL A 160 9.76 15.16 -22.83
C VAL A 160 11.12 15.84 -22.96
N ASP A 161 11.82 15.56 -24.04
CA ASP A 161 13.11 16.19 -24.36
C ASP A 161 13.12 16.61 -25.83
N ARG A 162 13.77 17.73 -26.12
CA ARG A 162 13.91 18.29 -27.47
C ARG A 162 15.37 18.43 -27.88
N ASP A 163 16.32 18.10 -27.01
CA ASP A 163 17.75 18.14 -27.34
C ASP A 163 18.14 17.03 -28.33
N VAL A 164 19.16 17.32 -29.12
CA VAL A 164 19.87 16.36 -29.97
C VAL A 164 21.13 15.94 -29.23
N ILE A 165 21.45 14.64 -29.29
CA ILE A 165 22.66 14.12 -28.64
C ILE A 165 23.90 14.63 -29.38
N GLU A 166 24.87 15.12 -28.60
CA GLU A 166 26.16 15.57 -29.10
C GLU A 166 27.29 14.87 -28.35
N LEU A 167 28.42 14.61 -29.03
CA LEU A 167 29.62 14.02 -28.43
C LEU A 167 30.06 14.75 -27.15
N SER A 168 29.92 16.08 -27.14
CA SER A 168 30.25 16.95 -26.01
C SER A 168 29.38 16.70 -24.76
N ASN A 169 28.24 16.02 -24.92
CA ASN A 169 27.25 15.77 -23.87
C ASN A 169 27.34 14.36 -23.25
N LEU A 170 28.02 13.42 -23.92
CA LEU A 170 28.07 12.01 -23.50
C LEU A 170 28.64 11.80 -22.09
N HIS A 171 29.55 12.67 -21.62
CA HIS A 171 30.11 12.58 -20.28
C HIS A 171 29.08 12.72 -19.14
N ARG A 172 27.87 13.27 -19.44
CA ARG A 172 26.78 13.46 -18.46
C ARG A 172 25.45 12.84 -18.90
N GLN A 173 25.37 12.31 -20.12
CA GLN A 173 24.17 11.67 -20.66
C GLN A 173 24.42 10.17 -20.90
N THR A 174 24.63 9.42 -19.82
CA THR A 174 25.12 8.03 -19.83
C THR A 174 24.13 6.99 -20.39
N MET A 175 22.94 7.40 -20.82
CA MET A 175 22.01 6.52 -21.55
C MET A 175 22.46 6.28 -22.99
N PHE A 176 23.32 7.16 -23.52
CA PHE A 176 23.78 7.15 -24.90
C PHE A 176 25.27 6.85 -24.98
N ASN A 177 25.69 6.37 -26.14
CA ASN A 177 27.09 6.15 -26.50
C ASN A 177 27.43 6.90 -27.81
N GLU A 178 28.64 6.70 -28.34
CA GLU A 178 29.09 7.41 -29.56
C GLU A 178 28.40 6.95 -30.85
N ASP A 179 27.72 5.80 -30.84
CA ASP A 179 27.00 5.23 -31.97
C ASP A 179 25.52 5.67 -32.02
N ASP A 180 25.00 6.35 -30.99
CA ASP A 180 23.63 6.88 -30.90
C ASP A 180 23.51 8.29 -31.53
#